data_AF-X1IXJ8-F1
#
_entry.id   AF-X1IXJ8-F1
#
_cell.length_a   1.000
_cell.length_b   1.000
_cell.length_c   1.000
_cell.angle_alpha   90.00
_cell.angle_beta   90.00
_cell.angle_gamma   90.00
#
_symmetry.space_group_name_H-M   'P 1'
#
loop_
_entity.id
_entity.type
_entity.pdbx_description
1 polymer ?
#
loop_
_entity_poly.entity_id
_entity_poly.type
_entity_poly.pdbx_seq_one_letter_code
_entity_poly.pdbx_strand_id
1 'polypeptide(L)'
;MNYDPNCSLCRKDKLAPQPYADEICWETVCPLHGQVMLVLNDHRPQPTPEEWVHIKEVATKRHPDKKFRGEGMHSMPQHWHEHLV
;
A
#
# COMPACT_ATOMS: atom_id res chain seq x y z
N MET A 1 -9.79 -2.71 12.96
CA MET A 1 -8.85 -3.23 11.96
C MET A 1 -9.35 -4.58 11.48
N ASN A 2 -9.85 -4.62 10.26
CA ASN A 2 -10.21 -5.82 9.52
C ASN A 2 -8.91 -6.52 9.09
N TYR A 3 -8.77 -7.80 9.40
CA TYR A 3 -7.54 -8.57 9.18
C TYR A 3 -7.89 -9.96 8.64
N ASP A 4 -7.17 -10.41 7.62
CA ASP A 4 -7.30 -11.77 7.06
C ASP A 4 -5.96 -12.52 7.20
N PRO A 5 -5.90 -13.63 7.96
CA PRO A 5 -4.67 -14.41 8.12
C PRO A 5 -4.19 -15.07 6.82
N ASN A 6 -5.06 -15.22 5.81
CA ASN A 6 -4.70 -15.76 4.50
C ASN A 6 -4.18 -14.69 3.53
N CYS A 7 -4.29 -13.40 3.88
CA CYS A 7 -3.80 -12.30 3.06
C CYS A 7 -2.33 -12.00 3.38
N SER A 8 -1.45 -12.15 2.37
CA SER A 8 -0.02 -11.86 2.51
C SER A 8 0.29 -10.40 2.87
N LEU A 9 -0.57 -9.46 2.46
CA LEU A 9 -0.46 -8.05 2.83
C LEU A 9 -0.86 -7.80 4.29
N CYS A 10 -1.90 -8.45 4.79
CA CYS A 10 -2.26 -8.38 6.21
C CYS A 10 -1.12 -8.89 7.11
N ARG A 11 -0.49 -10.01 6.72
CA ARG A 11 0.64 -10.58 7.47
C ARG A 11 1.92 -9.75 7.40
N LYS A 12 2.00 -8.78 6.49
CA LYS A 12 3.20 -7.97 6.23
C LYS A 12 4.44 -8.84 5.96
N ASP A 13 4.24 -9.97 5.27
CA ASP A 13 5.26 -11.01 5.05
C ASP A 13 6.54 -10.49 4.36
N LYS A 14 6.46 -9.34 3.69
CA LYS A 14 7.59 -8.65 3.09
C LYS A 14 7.54 -7.18 3.46
N LEU A 15 8.48 -6.73 4.29
CA LEU A 15 8.69 -5.32 4.60
C LEU A 15 9.74 -4.73 3.66
N ALA A 16 9.59 -3.46 3.29
CA ALA A 16 10.66 -2.72 2.62
C ALA A 16 11.89 -2.60 3.56
N PRO A 17 13.12 -2.40 3.04
CA PRO A 17 14.33 -2.23 3.85
C PRO A 17 14.25 -1.05 4.84
N GLN A 18 13.47 -0.03 4.51
CA GLN A 18 13.16 1.11 5.39
C GLN A 18 11.64 1.28 5.46
N PRO A 19 10.94 0.40 6.19
CA PRO A 19 9.50 0.32 6.12
C PRO A 19 8.88 1.55 6.77
N TYR A 20 8.00 2.23 6.02
CA TYR A 20 7.02 3.12 6.62
C TYR A 20 5.82 2.32 7.08
N ALA A 21 5.31 2.63 8.27
CA ALA A 21 4.03 2.17 8.74
C ALA A 21 3.47 3.18 9.72
N ASP A 22 2.22 3.54 9.55
CA ASP A 22 1.43 4.29 10.54
C ASP A 22 0.12 3.55 10.83
N GLU A 23 -0.91 4.24 11.32
CA GLU A 23 -2.22 3.67 11.61
C GLU A 23 -3.07 3.42 10.34
N ILE A 24 -2.81 4.14 9.25
CA ILE A 24 -3.59 4.09 8.00
C ILE A 24 -2.96 3.15 6.98
N CYS A 25 -1.67 3.33 6.66
CA CYS A 25 -0.98 2.59 5.61
C CYS A 25 0.45 2.20 5.99
N TRP A 26 1.00 1.31 5.20
CA TRP A 26 2.38 0.87 5.30
C TRP A 26 3.00 0.69 3.92
N GLU A 27 4.32 0.65 3.88
CA GLU A 27 5.13 0.61 2.66
C GLU A 27 5.83 -0.74 2.50
N THR A 28 5.80 -1.26 1.28
CA THR A 28 6.54 -2.46 0.89
C THR A 28 7.06 -2.35 -0.53
N VAL A 29 7.81 -3.36 -0.97
CA VAL A 29 8.24 -3.51 -2.36
C VAL A 29 7.53 -4.72 -2.95
N CYS A 30 6.90 -4.53 -4.11
CA CYS A 30 6.29 -5.61 -4.86
C CYS A 30 7.36 -6.63 -5.25
N PRO A 31 7.25 -7.91 -4.83
CA PRO A 31 8.25 -8.92 -5.15
C PRO A 31 8.30 -9.28 -6.64
N LEU A 32 7.25 -8.95 -7.40
CA LEU A 32 7.16 -9.23 -8.83
C LEU A 32 7.77 -8.11 -9.68
N HIS A 33 7.55 -6.85 -9.29
CA HIS A 33 7.92 -5.69 -10.10
C HIS A 33 9.09 -4.87 -9.55
N GLY A 34 9.50 -5.11 -8.29
CA GLY A 34 10.51 -4.28 -7.61
C GLY A 34 10.04 -2.84 -7.33
N GLN A 35 8.76 -2.54 -7.54
CA GLN A 35 8.15 -1.24 -7.34
C GLN A 35 7.74 -1.04 -5.88
N VAL A 36 7.86 0.17 -5.38
CA VAL A 36 7.33 0.51 -4.05
C VAL A 36 5.82 0.47 -4.11
N MET A 37 5.18 -0.05 -3.06
CA MET A 37 3.73 -0.02 -2.89
C MET A 37 3.37 0.58 -1.55
N LEU A 38 2.31 1.38 -1.54
CA LEU A 38 1.60 1.69 -0.32
C LEU A 38 0.42 0.74 -0.20
N VAL A 39 0.21 0.25 1.02
CA VAL A 39 -0.77 -0.77 1.35
C VAL A 39 -1.61 -0.28 2.51
N LEU A 40 -2.92 -0.43 2.44
CA LEU A 40 -3.81 -0.06 3.54
C LEU A 40 -3.56 -1.02 4.71
N ASN A 41 -3.59 -0.54 5.96
CA ASN A 41 -3.50 -1.44 7.11
C ASN A 41 -4.76 -2.31 7.23
N ASP A 42 -5.92 -1.72 6.96
CA ASP A 42 -7.21 -2.36 7.02
C ASP A 42 -7.46 -3.25 5.78
N HIS A 43 -7.89 -4.49 5.99
CA HIS A 43 -8.23 -5.39 4.88
C HIS A 43 -9.53 -4.95 4.22
N ARG A 44 -9.43 -4.11 3.20
CA ARG A 44 -10.54 -3.73 2.33
C ARG A 44 -10.06 -3.27 0.95
N PRO A 45 -10.94 -3.29 -0.07
CA PRO A 45 -10.55 -3.00 -1.44
C PRO A 45 -10.20 -1.54 -1.72
N GLN A 46 -10.65 -0.58 -0.89
CA GLN A 46 -10.48 0.85 -1.15
C GLN A 46 -10.30 1.66 0.15
N PRO A 47 -9.42 2.69 0.16
CA PRO A 47 -9.33 3.68 1.24
C PRO A 47 -10.58 4.59 1.27
N THR A 48 -10.85 5.26 2.39
CA THR A 48 -11.82 6.36 2.44
C THR A 48 -11.22 7.61 1.77
N PRO A 49 -12.01 8.65 1.46
CA PRO A 49 -11.48 9.89 0.90
C PRO A 49 -10.38 10.54 1.77
N GLU A 50 -10.55 10.53 3.10
CA GLU A 50 -9.59 11.10 4.05
C GLU A 50 -8.29 10.30 4.09
N GLU A 51 -8.40 8.97 4.12
CA GLU A 51 -7.23 8.09 4.06
C GLU A 51 -6.52 8.21 2.72
N TRP A 52 -7.25 8.42 1.62
CA TRP A 52 -6.66 8.64 0.31
C TRP A 52 -5.87 9.95 0.25
N VAL A 53 -6.35 11.01 0.92
CA VAL A 53 -5.57 12.24 1.08
C VAL A 53 -4.28 11.96 1.83
N HIS A 54 -4.35 11.27 2.97
CA HIS A 54 -3.18 10.89 3.77
C HIS A 54 -2.19 10.02 2.98
N ILE A 55 -2.67 9.01 2.27
CA ILE A 55 -1.85 8.12 1.44
C ILE A 55 -1.09 8.92 0.36
N LYS A 56 -1.73 9.91 -0.26
CA LYS A 56 -1.07 10.80 -1.23
C LYS A 56 0.01 11.68 -0.58
N GLU A 57 -0.24 12.18 0.63
CA GLU A 57 0.75 12.95 1.38
C GLU A 57 1.98 12.10 1.73
N VAL A 58 1.76 10.88 2.22
CA VAL A 58 2.82 9.91 2.50
C VAL A 58 3.63 9.59 1.24
N ALA A 59 2.95 9.28 0.13
CA ALA A 59 3.60 9.01 -1.15
C ALA A 59 4.47 10.19 -1.60
N THR A 60 3.92 11.40 -1.58
CA THR A 60 4.63 12.63 -2.02
C THR A 60 5.83 12.94 -1.13
N LYS A 61 5.69 12.75 0.19
CA LYS A 61 6.77 13.05 1.15
C LYS A 61 7.92 12.04 1.06
N ARG A 62 7.62 10.77 0.80
CA ARG A 62 8.61 9.69 0.81
C ARG A 62 9.20 9.37 -0.56
N HIS A 63 8.41 9.53 -1.61
CA HIS A 63 8.78 9.25 -3.00
C HIS A 63 8.38 10.44 -3.88
N PRO A 64 8.99 11.62 -3.67
CA PRO A 64 8.64 12.85 -4.40
C PRO A 64 8.85 12.74 -5.93
N ASP A 65 9.65 11.76 -6.37
CA ASP A 65 9.96 11.45 -7.76
C ASP A 65 8.99 10.44 -8.40
N LYS A 66 8.12 9.80 -7.61
CA LYS A 66 7.23 8.73 -8.09
C LYS A 66 5.78 9.18 -8.14
N LYS A 67 4.99 8.46 -8.93
CA LYS A 67 3.54 8.65 -9.01
C LYS A 67 2.83 7.34 -8.79
N PHE A 68 1.59 7.40 -8.31
CA PHE A 68 0.74 6.21 -8.36
C PHE A 68 0.59 5.77 -9.81
N ARG A 69 0.77 4.47 -10.05
CA ARG A 69 0.62 3.87 -11.38
C ARG A 69 -0.76 4.16 -11.94
N GLY A 70 -1.79 4.09 -11.08
CA GLY A 70 -3.18 4.27 -11.47
C GLY A 70 -3.69 3.05 -12.23
N GLU A 71 -4.96 2.71 -11.97
CA GLU A 71 -5.74 1.68 -12.67
C GLU A 71 -5.36 0.22 -12.37
N GLY A 72 -5.83 -0.25 -11.22
CA GLY A 72 -6.87 -1.29 -11.20
C GLY A 72 -6.47 -2.75 -11.44
N MET A 73 -5.23 -3.06 -11.82
CA MET A 73 -4.74 -4.45 -11.81
C MET A 73 -4.18 -4.83 -10.43
N HIS A 74 -5.06 -4.84 -9.43
CA HIS A 74 -4.74 -5.42 -8.13
C HIS A 74 -4.84 -6.95 -8.25
N SER A 75 -3.71 -7.64 -8.19
CA SER A 75 -3.70 -9.11 -8.03
C SER A 75 -4.38 -9.56 -6.73
N MET A 76 -4.55 -8.64 -5.77
CA MET A 76 -5.26 -8.82 -4.51
C MET A 76 -6.41 -7.80 -4.43
N PRO A 77 -7.55 -8.04 -5.09
CA PRO A 77 -8.64 -7.07 -5.18
C PRO A 77 -9.33 -6.82 -3.83
N GLN A 78 -9.12 -7.69 -2.84
CA GLN A 78 -9.76 -7.60 -1.52
C GLN A 78 -8.99 -6.72 -0.53
N HIS A 79 -7.72 -6.40 -0.83
CA HIS A 79 -6.87 -5.60 0.03
C HIS A 79 -6.12 -4.55 -0.79
N TRP A 80 -6.48 -3.30 -0.57
CA TRP A 80 -5.95 -2.17 -1.30
C TRP A 80 -4.43 -2.05 -1.17
N HIS A 81 -3.78 -1.93 -2.32
CA HIS A 81 -2.38 -1.59 -2.47
C HIS A 81 -2.18 -0.93 -3.83
N GLU A 82 -1.34 0.09 -3.92
CA GLU A 82 -1.05 0.76 -5.18
C GLU A 82 0.46 0.88 -5.40
N HIS A 83 0.89 0.62 -6.62
CA HIS A 83 2.29 0.76 -7.02
C HIS A 83 2.65 2.22 -7.25
N LEU A 84 3.83 2.61 -6.78
CA LEU A 84 4.50 3.84 -7.13
C LEU A 84 5.49 3.55 -8.28
N VAL A 85 5.37 4.29 -9.37
CA VAL A 85 6.17 4.18 -10.61
C VAL A 85 6.89 5.48 -10.94
#